data_AF-A0A7H8INA6-F1
#
_entry.id   AF-A0A7H8INA6-F1
#
_cell.length_a   1.000
_cell.length_b   1.000
_cell.length_c   1.000
_cell.angle_alpha   90.00
_cell.angle_beta   90.00
_cell.angle_gamma   90.00
#
_symmetry.space_group_name_H-M   'P 1'
#
loop_
_entity.id
_entity.type
_entity.pdbx_description
1 polymer ?
#
loop_
_entity_poly.entity_id
_entity_poly.type
_entity_poly.pdbx_seq_one_letter_code
_entity_poly.pdbx_strand_id
1 'polypeptide(L)'
;MRDVTALLDRPQRAEVIGTVLRSNPGMDEDMAGRIVDEAVKFVAAAAGTAQPLAPSRVVDEGWHALILHTHTYRQLCEGLGAFVHHVPEAPDPQWRDPEALTRTRQRMAEAGFPVDDALWLAPTDQSIPVAASCQHSDDSGPIVIIPKPKG
;
A
#
# COMPACT_ATOMS: atom_id res chain seq x y z
N MET A 1 -2.41 13.08 15.41
CA MET A 1 -1.75 12.47 14.23
C MET A 1 -1.22 11.12 14.68
N ARG A 2 -1.53 10.03 13.99
CA ARG A 2 -1.04 8.69 14.36
C ARG A 2 0.39 8.51 13.85
N ASP A 3 1.23 7.93 14.69
CA ASP A 3 2.63 7.64 14.39
C ASP A 3 2.73 6.30 13.64
N VAL A 4 3.31 6.31 12.44
CA VAL A 4 3.50 5.10 11.62
C VAL A 4 4.49 4.12 12.28
N THR A 5 5.44 4.64 13.06
CA THR A 5 6.44 3.81 13.75
C THR A 5 5.85 3.02 14.91
N ALA A 6 4.63 3.35 15.34
CA ALA A 6 3.85 2.55 16.29
C ALA A 6 3.18 1.33 15.62
N LEU A 7 3.10 1.29 14.29
CA LEU A 7 2.47 0.20 13.52
C LEU A 7 3.49 -0.81 13.00
N LEU A 8 4.73 -0.38 12.81
CA LEU A 8 5.83 -1.21 12.31
C LEU A 8 7.09 -0.84 13.08
N ASP A 9 7.65 -1.79 13.83
CA ASP A 9 8.83 -1.49 14.64
C ASP A 9 10.07 -1.21 13.78
N ARG A 10 11.12 -0.64 14.40
CA ARG A 10 12.32 -0.20 13.66
C ARG A 10 13.05 -1.35 12.94
N PRO A 11 13.31 -2.51 13.57
CA PRO A 11 13.90 -3.66 12.88
C PRO A 11 13.06 -4.15 11.69
N GLN A 12 11.75 -4.34 11.88
CA GLN A 12 10.84 -4.78 10.82
C GLN A 12 10.81 -3.79 9.67
N ARG A 13 10.75 -2.49 9.97
CA ARG A 13 10.80 -1.43 8.96
C ARG A 13 12.08 -1.48 8.14
N ALA A 14 13.24 -1.66 8.77
CA ALA A 14 14.52 -1.77 8.08
C ALA A 14 14.57 -2.99 7.13
N GLU A 15 14.02 -4.14 7.53
CA GLU A 15 13.96 -5.33 6.67
C GLU A 15 13.08 -5.12 5.43
N VAL A 16 11.95 -4.44 5.59
CA VAL A 16 11.04 -4.10 4.49
C VAL A 16 11.69 -3.09 3.54
N ILE A 17 12.36 -2.05 4.06
CA ILE A 17 13.15 -1.09 3.27
C ILE A 17 14.23 -1.83 2.47
N GLY A 18 14.93 -2.77 3.09
CA GLY A 18 15.94 -3.57 2.40
C GLY A 18 15.37 -4.37 1.22
N THR A 19 14.12 -4.83 1.31
CA THR A 19 13.44 -5.47 0.17
C THR A 19 13.15 -4.47 -0.95
N VAL A 20 12.61 -3.29 -0.63
CA VAL A 20 12.37 -2.22 -1.62
C VAL A 20 13.66 -1.83 -2.34
N LEU A 21 14.76 -1.64 -1.62
CA LEU A 21 16.06 -1.30 -2.22
C LEU A 21 16.60 -2.40 -3.15
N ARG A 22 16.45 -3.68 -2.78
CA ARG A 22 16.88 -4.80 -3.63
C ARG A 22 16.05 -4.92 -4.91
N SER A 23 14.75 -4.63 -4.83
CA SER A 23 13.86 -4.63 -6.00
C SER A 23 14.11 -3.43 -6.92
N ASN A 24 14.65 -2.33 -6.39
CA ASN A 24 14.80 -1.06 -7.11
C ASN A 24 16.26 -0.55 -7.09
N PRO A 25 17.17 -1.14 -7.88
CA PRO A 25 18.58 -0.73 -7.91
C PRO A 25 18.75 0.75 -8.21
N GLY A 26 19.51 1.45 -7.36
CA GLY A 26 19.78 2.90 -7.50
C GLY A 26 18.76 3.80 -6.82
N MET A 27 17.73 3.25 -6.17
CA MET A 27 16.85 4.01 -5.29
C MET A 27 17.59 4.43 -4.01
N ASP A 28 17.33 5.66 -3.56
CA ASP A 28 17.84 6.20 -2.32
C ASP A 28 17.10 5.63 -1.09
N GLU A 29 17.82 5.47 0.04
CA GLU A 29 17.27 4.88 1.27
C GLU A 29 16.14 5.73 1.87
N ASP A 30 16.22 7.07 1.80
CA ASP A 30 15.15 7.94 2.30
C ASP A 30 13.87 7.76 1.47
N MET A 31 14.01 7.61 0.14
CA MET A 31 12.87 7.33 -0.74
C MET A 31 12.25 5.97 -0.43
N ALA A 32 13.07 4.92 -0.28
CA ALA A 32 12.58 3.60 0.10
C ALA A 32 11.87 3.61 1.47
N GLY A 33 12.40 4.37 2.43
CA GLY A 33 11.77 4.60 3.73
C GLY A 33 10.38 5.24 3.61
N ARG A 34 10.25 6.29 2.80
CA ARG A 34 8.97 6.97 2.55
C ARG A 34 7.95 6.04 1.88
N ILE A 35 8.40 5.22 0.91
CA ILE A 35 7.56 4.22 0.24
C ILE A 35 7.00 3.21 1.25
N VAL A 36 7.84 2.69 2.14
CA VAL A 36 7.41 1.75 3.19
C VAL A 36 6.43 2.41 4.17
N ASP A 37 6.72 3.65 4.60
CA ASP A 37 5.85 4.37 5.53
C ASP A 37 4.47 4.65 4.92
N GLU A 38 4.39 5.06 3.66
CA GLU A 38 3.10 5.24 2.98
C GLU A 38 2.36 3.91 2.77
N ALA A 39 3.06 2.80 2.52
CA ALA A 39 2.46 1.48 2.40
C ALA A 39 1.83 1.01 3.72
N VAL A 40 2.49 1.23 4.87
CA VAL A 40 1.92 0.92 6.19
C VAL A 40 0.67 1.75 6.45
N LYS A 41 0.70 3.05 6.13
CA LYS A 41 -0.48 3.93 6.28
C LYS A 41 -1.63 3.50 5.37
N PHE A 42 -1.32 3.07 4.14
CA PHE A 42 -2.30 2.51 3.22
C PHE A 42 -2.99 1.27 3.82
N VAL A 43 -2.23 0.29 4.30
CA VAL A 43 -2.77 -0.94 4.93
C VAL A 43 -3.64 -0.58 6.15
N ALA A 44 -3.22 0.40 6.95
CA ALA A 44 -4.01 0.87 8.09
C ALA A 44 -5.33 1.54 7.68
N ALA A 45 -5.34 2.32 6.59
CA ALA A 45 -6.56 2.92 6.06
C ALA A 45 -7.50 1.87 5.48
N ALA A 46 -6.95 0.92 4.71
CA ALA A 46 -7.64 -0.21 4.10
C ALA A 46 -8.32 -1.11 5.14
N ALA A 47 -7.62 -1.47 6.21
CA ALA A 47 -8.17 -2.30 7.29
C ALA A 47 -9.39 -1.66 7.99
N GLY A 48 -9.52 -0.33 7.95
CA GLY A 48 -10.57 0.41 8.64
C GLY A 48 -11.85 0.64 7.83
N THR A 49 -11.95 0.17 6.58
CA THR A 49 -13.09 0.49 5.71
C THR A 49 -13.52 -0.70 4.86
N ALA A 50 -14.82 -0.79 4.59
CA ALA A 50 -15.35 -1.70 3.58
C ALA A 50 -15.30 -1.10 2.16
N GLN A 51 -14.96 0.18 2.04
CA GLN A 51 -14.85 0.86 0.76
C GLN A 51 -13.58 0.41 0.02
N PRO A 52 -13.66 0.10 -1.30
CA PRO A 52 -12.48 -0.27 -2.06
C PRO A 52 -11.50 0.91 -2.17
N LEU A 53 -10.25 0.67 -1.76
CA LEU A 53 -9.12 1.60 -1.84
C LEU A 53 -8.01 1.00 -2.70
N ALA A 54 -7.26 1.83 -3.41
CA ALA A 54 -6.08 1.38 -4.16
C ALA A 54 -4.86 2.26 -3.86
N PRO A 55 -3.65 1.68 -3.80
CA PRO A 55 -2.40 2.44 -3.71
C PRO A 55 -2.03 3.04 -5.07
N SER A 56 -1.10 4.01 -5.07
CA SER A 56 -0.36 4.36 -6.29
C SER A 56 0.63 3.24 -6.64
N ARG A 57 1.15 3.23 -7.88
CA ARG A 57 2.21 2.29 -8.29
C ARG A 57 3.42 2.32 -7.34
N VAL A 58 3.79 3.52 -6.88
CA VAL A 58 4.96 3.72 -6.01
C VAL A 58 4.71 3.18 -4.61
N VAL A 59 3.51 3.37 -4.04
CA VAL A 59 3.15 2.85 -2.71
C VAL A 59 2.90 1.35 -2.75
N ASP A 60 2.40 0.82 -3.88
CA ASP A 60 2.19 -0.61 -4.10
C ASP A 60 3.49 -1.42 -3.99
N GLU A 61 4.63 -0.86 -4.43
CA GLU A 61 5.97 -1.45 -4.23
C GLU A 61 6.26 -1.72 -2.75
N GLY A 62 5.95 -0.75 -1.87
CA GLY A 62 6.11 -0.91 -0.43
C GLY A 62 5.15 -1.95 0.14
N TRP A 63 3.92 -2.04 -0.39
CA TRP A 63 2.95 -3.04 0.03
C TRP A 63 3.37 -4.46 -0.40
N HIS A 64 3.90 -4.63 -1.61
CA HIS A 64 4.49 -5.90 -2.04
C HIS A 64 5.64 -6.31 -1.13
N ALA A 65 6.53 -5.38 -0.79
CA ALA A 65 7.62 -5.65 0.15
C ALA A 65 7.09 -6.10 1.52
N LEU A 66 6.06 -5.45 2.05
CA LEU A 66 5.39 -5.88 3.30
C LEU A 66 4.87 -7.33 3.18
N ILE A 67 4.15 -7.66 2.11
CA ILE A 67 3.55 -9.00 1.90
C ILE A 67 4.61 -10.10 1.86
N LEU A 68 5.79 -9.83 1.30
CA LEU A 68 6.92 -10.79 1.29
C LEU A 68 7.44 -11.07 2.70
N HIS A 69 7.33 -10.12 3.62
CA HIS A 69 7.64 -10.28 5.04
C HIS A 69 6.42 -10.79 5.82
N THR A 70 5.98 -12.00 5.49
CA THR A 70 4.67 -12.56 5.92
C THR A 70 4.39 -12.51 7.42
N HIS A 71 5.40 -12.73 8.28
CA HIS A 71 5.25 -12.63 9.73
C HIS A 71 4.97 -11.19 10.17
N THR A 72 5.78 -10.24 9.70
CA THR A 72 5.61 -8.80 9.93
C THR A 72 4.27 -8.30 9.39
N TYR A 73 3.89 -8.69 8.18
CA TYR A 73 2.62 -8.30 7.57
C TYR A 73 1.41 -8.81 8.34
N ARG A 74 1.47 -10.07 8.78
CA ARG A 74 0.44 -10.66 9.62
C ARG A 74 0.29 -9.90 10.93
N GLN A 75 1.39 -9.60 11.62
CA GLN A 75 1.36 -8.85 12.88
C GLN A 75 0.78 -7.44 12.71
N LEU A 76 1.16 -6.73 11.63
CA LEU A 76 0.58 -5.44 11.28
C LEU A 76 -0.95 -5.56 11.11
N CYS A 77 -1.41 -6.52 10.30
CA CYS A 77 -2.84 -6.73 10.07
C CYS A 77 -3.61 -7.12 11.36
N GLU A 78 -3.03 -7.98 12.20
CA GLU A 78 -3.61 -8.36 13.49
C GLU A 78 -3.76 -7.14 14.42
N GLY A 79 -2.73 -6.28 14.48
CA GLY A 79 -2.77 -5.02 15.24
C GLY A 79 -3.79 -4.02 14.71
N LEU A 80 -4.14 -4.10 13.42
CA LEU A 80 -5.17 -3.27 12.78
C LEU A 80 -6.57 -3.87 12.87
N GLY A 81 -6.71 -5.13 13.29
CA GLY A 81 -7.99 -5.82 13.45
C GLY A 81 -8.61 -6.38 12.16
N ALA A 82 -7.91 -6.31 11.03
CA ALA A 82 -8.34 -6.90 9.77
C ALA A 82 -7.14 -7.32 8.90
N PHE A 83 -7.28 -8.45 8.21
CA PHE A 83 -6.29 -8.86 7.22
C PHE A 83 -6.61 -8.21 5.87
N VAL A 84 -5.71 -7.38 5.39
CA VAL A 84 -5.84 -6.71 4.10
C VAL A 84 -5.33 -7.67 3.03
N HIS A 85 -6.22 -8.34 2.31
CA HIS A 85 -5.81 -9.17 1.18
C HIS A 85 -5.31 -8.30 0.03
N HIS A 86 -4.30 -8.77 -0.70
CA HIS A 86 -3.86 -8.17 -1.96
C HIS A 86 -4.29 -9.08 -3.10
N VAL A 87 -5.03 -8.53 -4.05
CA VAL A 87 -5.46 -9.23 -5.26
C VAL A 87 -4.77 -8.55 -6.44
N PRO A 88 -3.73 -9.18 -7.05
CA PRO A 88 -3.07 -8.61 -8.21
C PRO A 88 -4.02 -8.60 -9.40
N GLU A 89 -4.14 -7.45 -10.06
CA GLU A 89 -4.89 -7.33 -11.30
C GLU A 89 -3.96 -6.96 -12.46
N ALA A 90 -4.26 -7.52 -13.63
CA ALA A 90 -3.53 -7.18 -14.83
C ALA A 90 -3.81 -5.71 -15.21
N PRO A 91 -2.82 -4.97 -15.72
CA PRO A 91 -2.99 -3.65 -16.31
C PRO A 91 -4.10 -3.58 -17.38
N ASP A 92 -5.34 -3.28 -16.99
CA ASP A 92 -6.43 -2.97 -17.92
C ASP A 92 -6.87 -1.50 -17.77
N PRO A 93 -6.64 -0.66 -18.80
CA PRO A 93 -7.08 0.73 -18.80
C PRO A 93 -8.59 0.92 -18.56
N GLN A 94 -9.41 -0.08 -18.89
CA GLN A 94 -10.87 -0.01 -18.73
C GLN A 94 -11.30 -0.10 -17.26
N TRP A 95 -10.46 -0.68 -16.40
CA TRP A 95 -10.84 -0.97 -15.03
C TRP A 95 -10.29 0.09 -14.05
N ARG A 96 -9.61 1.12 -14.55
CA ARG A 96 -9.02 2.16 -13.72
C ARG A 96 -10.09 3.10 -13.15
N ASP A 97 -10.32 3.05 -11.84
CA ASP A 97 -11.10 4.08 -11.13
C ASP A 97 -10.25 5.35 -10.97
N PRO A 98 -10.59 6.46 -11.66
CA PRO A 98 -9.81 7.70 -11.62
C PRO A 98 -9.81 8.37 -10.25
N GLU A 99 -10.78 8.04 -9.38
CA GLU A 99 -10.93 8.63 -8.05
C GLU A 99 -10.28 7.78 -6.94
N ALA A 100 -9.82 6.57 -7.25
CA ALA A 100 -9.30 5.64 -6.25
C ALA A 100 -8.16 6.24 -5.40
N LEU A 101 -7.20 6.92 -6.02
CA LEU A 101 -6.09 7.57 -5.29
C LEU A 101 -6.57 8.70 -4.39
N THR A 102 -7.55 9.50 -4.85
CA THR A 102 -8.13 10.59 -4.06
C THR A 102 -8.86 10.04 -2.83
N ARG A 103 -9.66 8.99 -3.03
CA ARG A 103 -10.38 8.29 -1.97
C ARG A 103 -9.43 7.67 -0.95
N THR A 104 -8.38 6.99 -1.40
CA THR A 104 -7.36 6.40 -0.51
C THR A 104 -6.68 7.47 0.35
N ARG A 105 -6.24 8.58 -0.25
CA ARG A 105 -5.61 9.69 0.47
C ARG A 105 -6.55 10.33 1.50
N GLN A 106 -7.82 10.55 1.12
CA GLN A 106 -8.82 11.05 2.05
C GLN A 106 -8.99 10.09 3.24
N ARG A 107 -9.08 8.78 2.97
CA ARG A 107 -9.26 7.78 4.03
C ARG A 107 -8.06 7.66 4.96
N MET A 108 -6.84 7.85 4.44
CA MET A 108 -5.61 7.94 5.24
C MET A 108 -5.61 9.18 6.13
N ALA A 109 -6.02 10.34 5.61
CA ALA A 109 -6.14 11.57 6.38
C ALA A 109 -7.19 11.44 7.50
N GLU A 110 -8.34 10.83 7.21
CA GLU A 110 -9.40 10.52 8.20
C GLU A 110 -8.92 9.53 9.27
N ALA A 111 -8.04 8.59 8.91
CA ALA A 111 -7.38 7.70 9.85
C ALA A 111 -6.30 8.42 10.71
N GLY A 112 -6.04 9.70 10.44
CA GLY A 112 -5.12 10.55 11.19
C GLY A 112 -3.67 10.44 10.75
N PHE A 113 -3.41 9.92 9.56
CA PHE A 113 -2.07 9.82 8.97
C PHE A 113 -1.80 10.99 8.01
N PRO A 114 -0.64 11.66 8.11
CA PRO A 114 -0.21 12.60 7.09
C PRO A 114 0.15 11.83 5.82
N VAL A 115 -0.31 12.34 4.68
CA VAL A 115 -0.08 11.77 3.35
C VAL A 115 1.11 12.45 2.70
N ASP A 116 2.01 11.68 2.10
CA ASP A 116 3.10 12.19 1.28
C ASP A 116 2.67 12.26 -0.19
N ASP A 117 2.05 13.38 -0.59
CA ASP A 117 1.45 13.52 -1.94
C ASP A 117 2.40 13.22 -3.10
N ALA A 118 3.71 13.37 -2.91
CA ALA A 118 4.70 13.07 -3.94
C ALA A 118 4.74 11.57 -4.31
N LEU A 119 4.26 10.69 -3.44
CA LEU A 119 4.17 9.25 -3.69
C LEU A 119 2.82 8.81 -4.22
N TRP A 120 1.81 9.69 -4.25
CA TRP A 120 0.43 9.37 -4.64
C TRP A 120 0.05 9.93 -6.01
N LEU A 121 0.96 9.82 -6.98
CA LEU A 121 0.78 10.31 -8.34
C LEU A 121 -0.01 9.34 -9.21
N ALA A 122 -0.52 9.85 -10.32
CA ALA A 122 -1.34 9.09 -11.27
C ALA A 122 -0.59 7.84 -11.79
N PRO A 123 -1.29 6.76 -12.19
CA PRO A 123 -0.64 5.53 -12.65
C PRO A 123 0.28 5.68 -13.87
N THR A 124 0.08 6.73 -14.67
CA THR A 124 0.94 7.06 -15.82
C THR A 124 2.22 7.77 -15.42
N ASP A 125 2.35 8.20 -14.16
CA ASP A 125 3.55 8.86 -13.66
C ASP A 125 4.69 7.86 -13.44
N GLN A 126 5.82 8.15 -14.08
CA GLN A 126 7.05 7.36 -14.03
C GLN A 126 8.22 8.16 -13.44
N SER A 127 7.96 9.30 -12.80
CA SER A 127 9.00 10.17 -12.21
C SER A 127 9.79 9.46 -11.11
N ILE A 128 9.13 8.56 -10.38
CA ILE A 128 9.75 7.64 -9.42
C ILE A 128 9.74 6.24 -10.04
N PRO A 129 10.87 5.72 -10.54
CA PRO A 129 10.93 4.38 -11.08
C PRO A 129 10.80 3.37 -9.95
N VAL A 130 9.82 2.45 -10.08
CA VAL A 130 9.68 1.29 -9.18
C VAL A 130 9.40 0.03 -10.01
N ALA A 131 9.77 -1.13 -9.49
CA ALA A 131 9.62 -2.43 -10.13
C ALA A 131 8.15 -2.87 -10.22
N ALA A 132 7.31 -2.45 -9.26
CA ALA A 132 5.88 -2.73 -9.26
C ALA A 132 5.21 -2.22 -10.55
N SER A 133 4.48 -3.14 -11.21
CA SER A 133 3.77 -2.89 -12.47
C SER A 133 2.27 -3.21 -12.41
N CYS A 134 1.74 -3.54 -11.22
CA CYS A 134 0.32 -3.88 -11.03
C CYS A 134 -0.58 -2.65 -11.22
N GLN A 135 -1.82 -2.88 -11.70
CA GLN A 135 -2.91 -1.90 -11.66
C GLN A 135 -4.05 -2.48 -10.82
N HIS A 136 -4.90 -1.63 -10.24
CA HIS A 136 -5.97 -2.01 -9.31
C HIS A 136 -7.31 -1.42 -9.76
N SER A 137 -8.38 -2.21 -9.70
CA SER A 137 -9.72 -1.91 -10.22
C SER A 137 -10.91 -2.42 -9.36
N ASP A 138 -12.13 -2.34 -9.95
CA ASP A 138 -13.46 -1.96 -9.43
C ASP A 138 -14.16 -2.78 -8.30
N ASP A 139 -15.42 -2.38 -7.99
CA ASP A 139 -16.47 -2.71 -6.98
C ASP A 139 -16.18 -3.59 -5.75
N SER A 140 -15.18 -4.47 -5.79
CA SER A 140 -14.63 -5.21 -4.64
C SER A 140 -13.32 -4.61 -4.13
N GLY A 141 -12.59 -3.83 -4.94
CA GLY A 141 -11.27 -3.29 -4.63
C GLY A 141 -10.19 -4.36 -4.46
N PRO A 142 -8.91 -3.98 -4.37
CA PRO A 142 -7.80 -4.91 -4.16
C PRO A 142 -7.82 -5.56 -2.78
N ILE A 143 -8.72 -5.10 -1.90
CA ILE A 143 -8.84 -5.45 -0.49
C ILE A 143 -10.12 -6.23 -0.27
N VAL A 144 -9.99 -7.55 -0.20
CA VAL A 144 -11.07 -8.39 0.30
C VAL A 144 -10.91 -8.47 1.82
N ILE A 145 -11.87 -7.98 2.60
CA ILE A 145 -11.90 -8.18 4.07
C ILE A 145 -12.69 -9.46 4.42
N ILE A 146 -13.63 -9.85 3.54
CA ILE A 146 -14.46 -11.04 3.68
C ILE A 146 -14.44 -11.78 2.33
N PRO A 147 -13.92 -13.02 2.25
CA PRO A 147 -13.93 -13.79 1.02
C PRO A 147 -15.36 -13.98 0.51
N LYS A 148 -15.60 -13.76 -0.79
CA LYS A 148 -16.87 -14.16 -1.42
C LYS A 148 -17.05 -15.68 -1.24
N PRO A 149 -18.27 -16.16 -0.88
CA PRO A 149 -18.53 -17.60 -0.83
C PRO A 149 -18.21 -18.22 -2.18
N LYS A 150 -17.57 -19.38 -2.19
CA LYS A 150 -17.43 -20.19 -3.41
C LYS A 150 -18.83 -20.62 -3.83
N GLY A 151 -19.25 -20.22 -5.02
CA GLY A 151 -20.43 -20.77 -5.70
C GLY A 151 -20.25 -22.24 -6.04
#